data_AF-A0ABD1XUT2-F1
#
_entry.id   AF-A0ABD1XUT2-F1
#
_cell.length_a   1.000
_cell.length_b   1.000
_cell.length_c   1.000
_cell.angle_alpha   90.00
_cell.angle_beta   90.00
_cell.angle_gamma   90.00
#
_symmetry.space_group_name_H-M   'P 1'
#
loop_
_entity.id
_entity.type
_entity.pdbx_description
1 polymer ?
#
loop_
_entity_poly.entity_id
_entity_poly.type
_entity_poly.pdbx_seq_one_letter_code
_entity_poly.pdbx_strand_id
1 'polypeptide(L)'
;MIKMTRLRKSICLELHDKDMQGNLPTWIFVPIHGKNHWSLAIIRIHNDVAMLAHLDSFRGNHDPEAIFHVFKTILCLIVPIDPALVMTGIMNVEQQQDGHSCGKHVLQMLVGAARKESDGLG
;
A
#
# COMPACT_ATOMS: atom_id res chain seq x y z
N MET A 1 -32.11 9.58 -0.28
CA MET A 1 -31.57 10.87 -0.77
C MET A 1 -30.52 11.35 0.24
N ILE A 2 -29.24 11.05 0.01
CA ILE A 2 -28.13 11.50 0.86
C ILE A 2 -27.35 12.54 0.05
N LYS A 3 -27.36 13.79 0.54
CA LYS A 3 -26.51 14.88 0.06
C LYS A 3 -25.15 14.75 0.74
N MET A 4 -24.07 14.66 -0.02
CA MET A 4 -22.72 14.89 0.52
C MET A 4 -21.99 15.93 -0.33
N THR A 5 -21.82 17.11 0.25
CA THR A 5 -21.06 18.24 -0.26
C THR A 5 -19.55 17.98 -0.13
N ARG A 6 -18.87 18.00 -1.28
CA ARG A 6 -17.44 18.31 -1.50
C ARG A 6 -16.42 17.71 -0.52
N LEU A 7 -15.88 16.54 -0.85
CA LEU A 7 -14.56 16.08 -0.40
C LEU A 7 -13.49 16.50 -1.42
N ARG A 8 -12.55 17.33 -0.96
CA ARG A 8 -11.41 17.83 -1.72
C ARG A 8 -10.48 16.66 -2.06
N LYS A 9 -10.33 16.36 -3.36
CA LYS A 9 -9.30 15.50 -3.98
C LYS A 9 -8.97 14.25 -3.14
N SER A 10 -9.95 13.41 -2.91
CA SER A 10 -9.74 12.04 -2.43
C SER A 10 -9.35 11.18 -3.64
N ILE A 11 -8.30 10.37 -3.52
CA ILE A 11 -8.06 9.26 -4.44
C ILE A 11 -9.28 8.35 -4.31
N CYS A 12 -10.15 8.36 -5.32
CA CYS A 12 -11.26 7.43 -5.43
C CYS A 12 -10.70 6.15 -6.03
N LEU A 13 -10.50 5.13 -5.21
CA LEU A 13 -10.38 3.76 -5.71
C LEU A 13 -11.80 3.32 -6.08
N GLU A 14 -12.16 3.49 -7.35
CA GLU A 14 -13.40 2.92 -7.89
C GLU A 14 -13.21 1.40 -8.02
N LEU A 15 -13.58 0.66 -6.98
CA LEU A 15 -13.74 -0.78 -7.05
C LEU A 15 -15.10 -1.06 -7.69
N HIS A 16 -15.12 -1.60 -8.91
CA HIS A 16 -16.36 -1.95 -9.57
C HIS A 16 -16.92 -3.24 -8.94
N ASP A 17 -18.23 -3.29 -8.66
CA ASP A 17 -18.93 -4.47 -8.09
C ASP A 17 -18.66 -5.79 -8.83
N LYS A 18 -18.26 -5.72 -10.11
CA LYS A 18 -17.91 -6.90 -10.92
C LYS A 18 -16.57 -7.53 -10.51
N ASP A 19 -15.66 -6.77 -9.92
CA ASP A 19 -14.35 -7.27 -9.45
C ASP A 19 -14.47 -7.89 -8.05
N MET A 20 -15.42 -7.41 -7.24
CA MET A 20 -15.74 -7.92 -5.89
C MET A 20 -16.38 -9.32 -5.91
N GLN A 21 -16.91 -9.76 -7.06
CA GLN A 21 -17.52 -11.10 -7.22
C GLN A 21 -16.57 -12.16 -7.78
N GLY A 22 -15.29 -11.85 -8.04
CA GLY A 22 -14.40 -12.87 -8.60
C GLY A 22 -12.90 -12.63 -8.58
N ASN A 23 -12.38 -11.40 -8.43
CA ASN A 23 -10.93 -11.16 -8.37
C ASN A 23 -10.67 -9.80 -7.71
N LEU A 24 -10.59 -9.77 -6.37
CA LEU A 24 -10.01 -8.62 -5.67
C LEU A 24 -8.61 -8.34 -6.25
N PRO A 25 -8.21 -7.06 -6.45
CA PRO A 25 -6.84 -6.75 -6.85
C PRO A 25 -5.88 -7.39 -5.86
N THR A 26 -5.12 -8.37 -6.33
CA THR A 26 -4.21 -9.16 -5.48
C THR A 26 -3.11 -8.28 -4.90
N TRP A 27 -2.81 -7.14 -5.54
CA TRP A 27 -1.78 -6.19 -5.13
C TRP A 27 -2.24 -4.74 -5.25
N ILE A 28 -1.97 -3.95 -4.22
CA ILE A 28 -2.21 -2.51 -4.16
C ILE A 28 -0.90 -1.84 -3.77
N PHE A 29 -0.44 -0.91 -4.59
CA PHE A 29 0.78 -0.13 -4.35
C PHE A 29 0.40 1.29 -3.97
N VAL A 30 0.83 1.74 -2.80
CA VAL A 30 0.47 3.05 -2.26
C VAL A 30 1.73 3.86 -1.96
N PRO A 31 2.14 4.79 -2.84
CA PRO A 31 3.17 5.77 -2.52
C PRO A 31 2.73 6.63 -1.33
N ILE A 32 3.61 6.76 -0.34
CA ILE A 32 3.37 7.55 0.87
C ILE A 32 4.32 8.74 0.83
N HIS A 33 3.79 9.94 1.01
CA HIS A 33 4.58 11.16 1.14
C HIS A 33 4.36 11.81 2.50
N GLY A 34 5.44 12.08 3.23
CA GLY A 34 5.39 12.76 4.52
C GLY A 34 6.78 13.23 4.96
N LYS A 35 6.85 14.39 5.62
CA LYS A 35 8.11 15.02 6.08
C LYS A 35 9.17 15.17 4.96
N ASN A 36 8.73 15.55 3.75
CA ASN A 36 9.56 15.67 2.54
C ASN A 36 10.24 14.36 2.12
N HIS A 37 9.65 13.21 2.47
CA HIS A 37 10.18 11.90 2.16
C HIS A 37 9.11 11.01 1.55
N TRP A 38 9.51 10.22 0.56
CA TRP A 38 8.67 9.25 -0.11
C TRP A 38 9.01 7.82 0.33
N SER A 39 7.98 7.05 0.67
CA SER A 39 8.08 5.61 0.92
C SER A 39 6.95 4.87 0.20
N LEU A 40 6.92 3.55 0.28
CA LEU A 40 5.92 2.73 -0.40
C LEU A 40 5.27 1.76 0.58
N ALA A 41 3.94 1.75 0.64
CA ALA A 41 3.20 0.62 1.18
C ALA A 41 2.75 -0.31 0.06
N ILE A 42 2.83 -1.61 0.31
CA ILE A 42 2.35 -2.65 -0.59
C ILE A 42 1.35 -3.47 0.18
N ILE A 43 0.15 -3.63 -0.36
CA ILE A 43 -0.88 -4.49 0.20
C ILE A 43 -1.09 -5.65 -0.77
N ARG A 44 -1.01 -6.87 -0.27
CA ARG A 44 -1.41 -8.07 -0.99
C ARG A 44 -2.63 -8.69 -0.33
N ILE A 45 -3.63 -9.07 -1.10
CA ILE A 45 -4.82 -9.77 -0.58
C ILE A 45 -4.93 -11.10 -1.31
N HIS A 46 -4.98 -12.20 -0.56
CA HIS A 46 -5.13 -13.54 -1.11
C HIS A 46 -5.86 -14.46 -0.13
N ASN A 47 -6.95 -15.11 -0.58
CA ASN A 47 -7.73 -16.08 0.20
C ASN A 47 -7.99 -15.62 1.64
N ASP A 48 -8.60 -14.43 1.79
CA ASP A 48 -8.95 -13.78 3.06
C ASP A 48 -7.78 -13.36 3.98
N VAL A 49 -6.55 -13.54 3.52
CA VAL A 49 -5.35 -13.04 4.19
C VAL A 49 -4.88 -11.76 3.51
N ALA A 50 -4.57 -10.73 4.31
CA ALA A 50 -3.94 -9.52 3.83
C ALA A 50 -2.51 -9.41 4.35
N MET A 51 -1.57 -9.09 3.46
CA MET A 51 -0.19 -8.77 3.82
C MET A 51 0.04 -7.29 3.53
N LEU A 52 0.50 -6.54 4.52
CA LEU A 52 0.85 -5.14 4.40
C LEU A 52 2.35 -4.97 4.65
N ALA A 53 3.07 -4.56 3.62
CA ALA A 53 4.49 -4.28 3.69
C ALA A 53 4.77 -2.78 3.59
N HIS A 54 5.76 -2.29 4.34
CA HIS A 54 6.30 -0.94 4.20
C HIS A 54 7.75 -1.01 3.73
N LEU A 55 8.06 -0.21 2.70
CA LEU A 55 9.37 -0.11 2.07
C LEU A 55 9.84 1.34 2.18
N ASP A 56 11.01 1.52 2.78
CA ASP A 56 11.59 2.85 3.00
C ASP A 56 13.10 2.84 2.68
N SER A 57 13.48 3.63 1.67
CA SER A 57 14.88 3.80 1.27
C SER A 57 15.68 4.67 2.23
N PHE A 58 15.05 5.27 3.26
CA PHE A 58 15.71 6.10 4.25
C PHE A 58 15.15 5.88 5.65
N ARG A 59 15.86 5.05 6.42
CA ARG A 59 15.44 4.67 7.78
C ARG A 59 15.14 5.87 8.68
N GLY A 60 14.00 5.78 9.38
CA GLY A 60 13.63 6.67 10.49
C GLY A 60 12.78 7.89 10.11
N ASN A 61 12.48 8.11 8.83
CA ASN A 61 11.63 9.24 8.43
C ASN A 61 10.13 8.99 8.66
N HIS A 62 9.68 7.76 8.48
CA HIS A 62 8.32 7.34 8.77
C HIS A 62 8.26 6.39 9.97
N ASP A 63 7.13 6.41 10.66
CA ASP A 63 6.77 5.44 11.69
C ASP A 63 5.96 4.31 11.03
N PRO A 64 6.54 3.11 10.84
CA PRO A 64 5.87 2.01 10.18
C PRO A 64 4.61 1.55 10.92
N GLU A 65 4.57 1.63 12.25
CA GLU A 65 3.42 1.20 13.04
C GLU A 65 2.21 2.11 12.79
N ALA A 66 2.43 3.42 12.71
CA ALA A 66 1.38 4.37 12.35
C ALA A 66 0.84 4.11 10.92
N ILE A 67 1.74 3.81 9.97
CA ILE A 67 1.37 3.43 8.60
C ILE A 67 0.52 2.15 8.62
N PHE A 68 0.97 1.11 9.33
CA PHE A 68 0.26 -0.16 9.44
C PHE A 68 -1.12 -0.01 10.05
N HIS A 69 -1.24 0.77 11.11
CA HIS A 69 -2.52 1.03 11.76
C HIS A 69 -3.53 1.68 10.80
N VAL A 70 -3.11 2.69 10.03
CA VAL A 70 -3.97 3.38 9.06
C VAL A 70 -4.43 2.41 7.97
N PHE A 71 -3.51 1.69 7.33
CA PHE A 71 -3.87 0.79 6.23
C PHE A 71 -4.66 -0.42 6.71
N LYS A 72 -4.37 -0.99 7.88
CA LYS A 72 -5.18 -2.06 8.47
C LYS A 72 -6.62 -1.59 8.71
N THR A 73 -6.80 -0.38 9.25
CA THR A 73 -8.13 0.20 9.45
C THR A 73 -8.86 0.38 8.13
N ILE A 74 -8.20 0.93 7.11
CA ILE A 74 -8.79 1.11 5.77
C ILE A 74 -9.17 -0.25 5.16
N LEU A 75 -8.28 -1.24 5.23
CA LEU A 75 -8.51 -2.58 4.67
C LEU A 75 -9.73 -3.25 5.30
N CYS A 76 -9.85 -3.23 6.62
CA CYS A 76 -11.00 -3.83 7.31
C CYS A 76 -12.32 -3.09 7.06
N LEU A 77 -12.29 -1.85 6.55
CA LEU A 77 -13.49 -1.10 6.16
C LEU A 77 -13.94 -1.40 4.73
N ILE A 78 -13.00 -1.67 3.83
CA ILE A 78 -13.27 -1.84 2.40
C ILE A 78 -13.35 -3.31 1.98
N VAL A 79 -12.68 -4.21 2.70
CA VAL A 79 -12.66 -5.65 2.44
C VAL A 79 -13.15 -6.40 3.68
N PRO A 80 -14.04 -7.39 3.53
CA PRO A 80 -14.52 -8.22 4.63
C PRO A 80 -13.45 -9.22 5.10
N ILE A 81 -12.31 -8.73 5.58
CA ILE A 81 -11.19 -9.52 6.11
C ILE A 81 -11.20 -9.45 7.64
N ASP A 82 -10.97 -10.60 8.29
CA ASP A 82 -10.73 -10.64 9.73
C ASP A 82 -9.44 -9.86 10.06
N PRO A 83 -9.48 -8.84 10.94
CA PRO A 83 -8.29 -8.11 11.36
C PRO A 83 -7.14 -9.00 11.89
N ALA A 84 -7.42 -10.20 12.38
CA ALA A 84 -6.43 -11.18 12.82
C ALA A 84 -5.62 -11.78 11.65
N LEU A 85 -6.16 -11.76 10.43
CA LEU A 85 -5.53 -12.26 9.20
C LEU A 85 -4.74 -11.17 8.45
N VAL A 86 -4.54 -10.01 9.06
CA VAL A 86 -3.71 -8.94 8.51
C VAL A 86 -2.29 -9.04 9.07
N MET A 87 -1.36 -9.47 8.22
CA MET A 87 0.07 -9.52 8.52
C MET A 87 0.76 -8.21 8.14
N THR A 88 1.71 -7.77 8.95
CA THR A 88 2.47 -6.53 8.70
C THR A 88 3.97 -6.82 8.65
N GLY A 89 4.72 -6.07 7.84
CA GLY A 89 6.16 -6.26 7.73
C GLY A 89 6.91 -5.07 7.14
N ILE A 90 8.13 -4.84 7.63
CA ILE A 90 9.05 -3.86 7.03
C ILE A 90 9.97 -4.62 6.10
N MET A 91 10.00 -4.23 4.83
CA MET A 91 10.87 -4.85 3.84
C MET A 91 12.18 -4.08 3.74
N ASN A 92 13.29 -4.82 3.77
CA ASN A 92 14.60 -4.23 3.53
C ASN A 92 14.73 -3.87 2.05
N VAL A 93 15.12 -2.62 1.80
CA VAL A 93 15.38 -2.09 0.48
C VAL A 93 16.73 -1.40 0.44
N GLU A 94 17.28 -1.27 -0.76
CA GLU A 94 18.49 -0.49 -0.97
C GLU A 94 18.29 0.92 -0.44
N GLN A 95 19.23 1.36 0.40
CA GLN A 95 19.13 2.66 1.05
C GLN A 95 19.64 3.75 0.11
N GLN A 96 18.88 4.83 0.00
CA GLN A 96 19.33 6.01 -0.72
C GLN A 96 20.54 6.62 -0.03
N GLN A 97 21.51 7.08 -0.82
CA GLN A 97 22.72 7.74 -0.30
C GLN A 97 22.54 9.27 -0.19
N ASP A 98 21.45 9.79 -0.74
CA ASP A 98 21.13 11.21 -0.79
C ASP A 98 19.72 11.47 -0.25
N GLY A 99 19.42 12.72 0.12
CA GLY A 99 18.13 13.10 0.71
C GLY A 99 17.00 13.43 -0.27
N HIS A 100 17.21 13.30 -1.59
CA HIS A 100 16.27 13.81 -2.60
C HIS A 100 15.83 12.77 -3.65
N SER A 101 16.44 11.59 -3.65
CA SER A 101 16.13 10.50 -4.59
C SER A 101 15.02 9.56 -4.10
N CYS A 102 14.34 9.89 -3.00
CA CYS A 102 13.31 9.03 -2.39
C CYS A 102 12.15 8.73 -3.35
N GLY A 103 11.71 9.71 -4.13
CA GLY A 103 10.69 9.50 -5.16
C GLY A 103 11.14 8.52 -6.26
N LYS A 104 12.41 8.60 -6.69
CA LYS A 104 12.99 7.67 -7.67
C LYS A 104 13.04 6.25 -7.11
N HIS A 105 13.47 6.09 -5.86
CA HIS A 105 13.50 4.80 -5.18
C HIS A 105 12.11 4.19 -5.08
N VAL A 106 11.08 4.98 -4.74
CA VAL A 106 9.68 4.50 -4.72
C VAL A 106 9.24 3.98 -6.08
N LEU A 107 9.56 4.67 -7.17
CA LEU A 107 9.24 4.19 -8.52
C LEU A 107 9.98 2.89 -8.86
N GLN A 108 11.26 2.78 -8.50
CA GLN A 108 12.03 1.55 -8.71
C GLN A 108 11.45 0.36 -7.92
N MET A 109 11.05 0.59 -6.67
CA MET A 109 10.41 -0.43 -5.83
C MET A 109 9.07 -0.87 -6.40
N LEU A 110 8.25 0.07 -6.87
CA LEU A 110 6.95 -0.21 -7.49
C LEU A 110 7.12 -1.03 -8.77
N VAL A 111 8.01 -0.62 -9.67
CA VAL A 111 8.28 -1.37 -10.92
C VAL A 111 8.84 -2.75 -10.61
N GLY A 112 9.74 -2.86 -9.64
CA GLY A 112 10.31 -4.14 -9.22
C GLY A 112 9.26 -5.09 -8.64
N ALA A 113 8.34 -4.58 -7.83
CA ALA A 113 7.28 -5.38 -7.23
C ALA A 113 6.23 -5.82 -8.26
N ALA A 114 5.80 -4.90 -9.14
CA ALA A 114 4.85 -5.21 -10.21
C ALA A 114 5.40 -6.25 -11.22
N ARG A 115 6.70 -6.19 -11.55
CA ARG A 115 7.31 -7.21 -12.42
C ARG A 115 7.32 -8.60 -11.80
N LYS A 116 7.68 -8.72 -10.52
CA LYS A 116 7.70 -10.02 -9.82
C LYS A 116 6.32 -10.68 -9.78
N GLU A 117 5.27 -9.86 -9.68
CA GLU A 117 3.88 -10.30 -9.72
C GLU A 117 3.51 -10.84 -11.12
N SER A 118 3.86 -10.11 -12.18
CA SER A 118 3.65 -10.56 -13.56
C SER A 118 4.43 -11.84 -13.91
N ASP A 119 5.60 -12.04 -13.31
CA ASP A 119 6.45 -13.22 -13.52
C ASP A 119 5.98 -14.46 -12.72
N GLY A 120 4.96 -14.34 -11.86
CA GLY A 120 4.43 -15.45 -11.06
C GLY A 120 5.38 -15.93 -9.94
N LEU A 121 6.34 -15.10 -9.54
CA LEU A 121 7.37 -15.43 -8.53
C LEU A 121 7.02 -14.91 -7.12
N GLY A 122 5.78 -14.46 -6.91
CA GLY A 122 5.32 -13.74 -5.70
C GLY A 122 4.29 -14.49 -4.88
#